data_AF-A0A1S7LFM3-F1
#
_entry.id   AF-A0A1S7LFM3-F1
#
_cell.length_a   1.000
_cell.length_b   1.000
_cell.length_c   1.000
_cell.angle_alpha   90.00
_cell.angle_beta   90.00
_cell.angle_gamma   90.00
#
_symmetry.space_group_name_H-M   'P 1'
#
loop_
_entity.id
_entity.type
_entity.pdbx_description
1 polymer ?
#
loop_
_entity_poly.entity_id
_entity_poly.type
_entity_poly.pdbx_seq_one_letter_code
_entity_poly.pdbx_strand_id
1 'polypeptide(L)'
;MVFIMLYSLWVTALFMVGVVIIMDPAHASSTHYKEQLQLASLGPMWRGTHYRPGYRVAFLPSHAETVIIDGITYKRLNNTYYRPKRHGFVVTAEPNRAEMASYKPRQLVSMANRSQPQISVYPAKGQSRLTKRYDRSACRDQAAEEVGKDPLVDYLNRVENRQFYQANIHCLEARGYTVQSYDKGS
;
A
#
# COMPACT_ATOMS: atom_id res chain seq x y z
N MET A 1 2.38 -79.50 -2.08
CA MET A 1 1.75 -78.38 -2.83
C MET A 1 1.48 -77.12 -2.00
N VAL A 2 1.80 -77.08 -0.69
CA VAL A 2 1.54 -75.89 0.16
C VAL A 2 2.65 -74.82 0.06
N PHE A 3 3.90 -75.23 -0.21
CA PHE A 3 5.05 -74.31 -0.27
C PHE A 3 5.01 -73.32 -1.46
N ILE A 4 4.33 -73.65 -2.56
CA ILE A 4 4.28 -72.78 -3.76
C ILE A 4 3.37 -71.56 -3.53
N MET A 5 2.30 -71.70 -2.73
CA MET A 5 1.40 -70.59 -2.45
C MET A 5 1.98 -69.55 -1.48
N LEU A 6 2.81 -69.98 -0.52
CA LEU A 6 3.49 -69.06 0.40
C LEU A 6 4.57 -68.21 -0.29
N TYR A 7 5.23 -68.76 -1.31
CA TYR A 7 6.26 -68.04 -2.07
C TYR A 7 5.67 -66.91 -2.93
N SER A 8 4.47 -67.14 -3.50
CA SER A 8 3.81 -66.15 -4.37
C SER A 8 3.36 -64.90 -3.59
N LEU A 9 2.91 -65.07 -2.34
CA LEU A 9 2.55 -63.95 -1.46
C LEU A 9 3.76 -63.10 -1.03
N TRP A 10 4.91 -63.75 -0.79
CA TRP A 10 6.15 -63.04 -0.44
C TRP A 10 6.74 -62.23 -1.60
N VAL A 11 6.68 -62.76 -2.83
CA VAL A 11 7.19 -62.05 -4.02
C VAL A 11 6.34 -60.81 -4.33
N THR A 12 5.01 -60.86 -4.16
CA THR A 12 4.15 -59.69 -4.34
C THR A 12 4.35 -58.62 -3.26
N ALA A 13 4.63 -59.03 -2.01
CA ALA A 13 4.90 -58.08 -0.93
C ALA A 13 6.23 -57.34 -1.15
N LEU A 14 7.28 -58.03 -1.63
CA LEU A 14 8.55 -57.40 -2.00
C LEU A 14 8.42 -56.46 -3.20
N PHE A 15 7.57 -56.79 -4.18
CA PHE A 15 7.31 -55.90 -5.32
C PHE A 15 6.59 -54.60 -4.90
N MET A 16 5.67 -54.67 -3.94
CA MET A 16 4.97 -53.48 -3.43
C MET A 16 5.86 -52.61 -2.53
N VAL A 17 6.82 -53.18 -1.80
CA VAL A 17 7.82 -52.38 -1.04
C VAL A 17 8.84 -51.72 -1.98
N GLY A 18 9.21 -52.38 -3.08
CA GLY A 18 10.17 -51.85 -4.05
C GLY A 18 9.68 -50.61 -4.83
N VAL A 19 8.39 -50.53 -5.13
CA VAL A 19 7.82 -49.38 -5.87
C VAL A 19 7.77 -48.10 -5.01
N VAL A 20 7.64 -48.23 -3.69
CA VAL A 20 7.56 -47.07 -2.78
C VAL A 20 8.93 -46.41 -2.56
N ILE A 21 10.05 -47.10 -2.83
CA ILE A 21 11.41 -46.60 -2.55
C ILE A 21 11.97 -45.73 -3.70
N ILE A 22 11.32 -45.65 -4.86
CA ILE A 22 11.83 -44.85 -6.01
C ILE A 22 11.33 -43.40 -6.02
N MET A 23 10.40 -43.02 -5.14
CA MET A 23 10.00 -41.62 -4.97
C MET A 23 10.79 -40.98 -3.84
N ASP A 24 12.08 -40.75 -4.11
CA ASP A 24 12.93 -39.88 -3.31
C ASP A 24 12.38 -38.44 -3.42
N PRO A 25 11.76 -37.86 -2.37
CA PRO A 25 11.15 -36.53 -2.48
C PRO A 25 12.20 -35.41 -2.50
N ALA A 26 13.49 -35.75 -2.41
CA ALA A 26 14.58 -34.79 -2.28
C ALA A 26 15.12 -34.22 -3.60
N HIS A 27 14.71 -34.74 -4.77
CA HIS A 27 15.22 -34.26 -6.07
C HIS A 27 14.38 -33.15 -6.72
N ALA A 28 13.30 -32.70 -6.09
CA ALA A 28 12.37 -31.71 -6.68
C ALA A 28 12.50 -30.28 -6.10
N SER A 29 13.63 -29.89 -5.49
CA SER A 29 13.74 -28.56 -4.86
C SER A 29 14.93 -27.68 -5.27
N SER A 30 15.88 -28.15 -6.09
CA SER A 30 17.07 -27.36 -6.39
C SER A 30 17.00 -26.51 -7.67
N THR A 31 16.09 -26.81 -8.61
CA THR A 31 15.92 -26.02 -9.84
C THR A 31 15.06 -24.78 -9.61
N HIS A 32 14.04 -24.88 -8.76
CA HIS A 32 13.12 -23.76 -8.49
C HIS A 32 13.79 -22.58 -7.75
N TYR A 33 14.77 -22.85 -6.88
CA TYR A 33 15.44 -21.78 -6.11
C TYR A 33 16.37 -20.93 -7.00
N LYS A 34 17.04 -21.53 -7.99
CA LYS A 34 17.93 -20.80 -8.90
C LYS A 34 17.16 -19.97 -9.92
N GLU A 35 16.00 -20.45 -10.37
CA GLU A 35 15.10 -19.71 -11.25
C GLU A 35 14.42 -18.54 -10.49
N GLN A 36 14.06 -18.73 -9.22
CA GLN A 36 13.55 -17.63 -8.38
C GLN A 36 14.60 -16.55 -8.08
N LEU A 37 15.88 -16.89 -7.92
CA LEU A 37 16.94 -15.89 -7.74
C LEU A 37 17.28 -15.14 -9.03
N GLN A 38 17.12 -15.77 -10.19
CA GLN A 38 17.23 -15.08 -11.48
C GLN A 38 16.00 -14.19 -11.78
N LEU A 39 14.80 -14.59 -11.37
CA LEU A 39 13.61 -13.73 -11.43
C LEU A 39 13.64 -12.59 -10.40
N ALA A 40 14.29 -12.77 -9.25
CA ALA A 40 14.45 -11.72 -8.24
C ALA A 40 15.55 -10.70 -8.61
N SER A 41 16.53 -11.08 -9.42
CA SER A 41 17.56 -10.16 -9.94
C SER A 41 17.10 -9.37 -11.15
N LEU A 42 16.11 -9.88 -11.88
CA LEU A 42 15.30 -9.11 -12.81
C LEU A 42 14.23 -8.36 -12.01
N GLY A 43 14.61 -7.21 -11.45
CA GLY A 43 13.64 -6.25 -10.90
C GLY A 43 12.44 -6.08 -11.84
N PRO A 44 11.25 -5.73 -11.32
CA PRO A 44 9.98 -5.86 -12.06
C PRO A 44 10.14 -5.37 -13.49
N MET A 45 10.03 -6.28 -14.45
CA MET A 45 10.09 -5.94 -15.86
C MET A 45 8.88 -5.05 -16.16
N TRP A 46 9.09 -3.73 -16.13
CA TRP A 46 8.14 -2.70 -16.56
C TRP A 46 7.98 -2.75 -18.08
N ARG A 47 7.55 -3.90 -18.62
CA ARG A 47 7.04 -3.99 -19.99
C ARG A 47 5.68 -3.31 -19.97
N GLY A 48 5.49 -2.33 -20.85
CA GLY A 48 4.37 -1.40 -20.94
C GLY A 48 2.99 -2.06 -20.97
N THR A 49 2.56 -2.55 -19.82
CA THR A 49 1.18 -2.84 -19.53
C THR A 49 0.56 -1.51 -19.18
N HIS A 50 -0.36 -1.04 -20.02
CA HIS A 50 -1.17 0.12 -19.69
C HIS A 50 -1.96 -0.24 -18.44
N TYR A 51 -1.45 0.16 -17.27
CA TYR A 51 -2.16 -0.05 -16.03
C TYR A 51 -3.49 0.70 -16.13
N ARG A 52 -4.58 -0.02 -15.87
CA ARG A 52 -5.89 0.61 -15.79
C ARG A 52 -5.90 1.55 -14.58
N PRO A 53 -6.55 2.73 -14.67
CA PRO A 53 -6.80 3.55 -13.51
C PRO A 53 -7.42 2.73 -12.38
N GLY A 54 -6.91 2.93 -11.16
CA GLY A 54 -7.27 2.16 -9.96
C GLY A 54 -6.33 1.01 -9.61
N TYR A 55 -5.42 0.61 -10.51
CA TYR A 55 -4.42 -0.42 -10.20
C TYR A 55 -3.46 0.02 -9.09
N ARG A 56 -3.11 -0.88 -8.16
CA ARG A 56 -2.24 -0.59 -7.01
C ARG A 56 -0.84 -1.17 -7.21
N VAL A 57 0.17 -0.35 -6.94
CA VAL A 57 1.59 -0.70 -7.06
C VAL A 57 2.27 -0.41 -5.72
N ALA A 58 3.04 -1.36 -5.19
CA ALA A 58 3.69 -1.19 -3.89
C ALA A 58 4.86 -0.20 -3.93
N PHE A 59 5.67 -0.25 -4.99
CA PHE A 59 6.87 0.57 -5.11
C PHE A 59 7.08 1.02 -6.55
N LEU A 60 7.63 2.23 -6.71
CA LEU A 60 8.04 2.78 -8.00
C LEU A 60 9.57 2.84 -8.06
N PRO A 61 10.16 2.72 -9.26
CA PRO A 61 11.58 2.99 -9.46
C PRO A 61 11.96 4.39 -8.99
N SER A 62 13.18 4.56 -8.49
CA SER A 62 13.68 5.83 -7.95
C SER A 62 13.69 6.97 -8.96
N HIS A 63 13.78 6.67 -10.26
CA HIS A 63 13.79 7.64 -11.36
C HIS A 63 12.38 8.14 -11.75
N ALA A 64 11.33 7.74 -11.04
CA ALA A 64 9.98 8.28 -11.28
C ALA A 64 9.92 9.77 -10.92
N GLU A 65 9.55 10.59 -11.90
CA GLU A 65 9.48 12.04 -11.77
C GLU A 65 8.33 12.43 -10.83
N THR A 66 8.52 13.48 -10.02
CA THR A 66 7.44 14.00 -9.17
C THR A 66 6.78 15.18 -9.85
N VAL A 67 5.47 15.10 -10.04
CA VAL A 67 4.65 16.10 -10.71
C VAL A 67 3.57 16.56 -9.75
N ILE A 68 3.47 17.87 -9.49
CA ILE A 68 2.38 18.42 -8.68
C ILE A 68 1.39 19.06 -9.65
N ILE A 69 0.14 18.60 -9.59
CA ILE A 69 -0.93 19.00 -10.49
C ILE A 69 -2.11 19.35 -9.61
N ASP A 70 -2.57 20.60 -9.68
CA ASP A 70 -3.61 21.15 -8.80
C ASP A 70 -3.34 20.92 -7.28
N GLY A 71 -2.06 20.94 -6.90
CA GLY A 71 -1.63 20.67 -5.53
C GLY A 71 -1.70 19.20 -5.08
N ILE A 72 -2.13 18.28 -5.95
CA ILE A 72 -2.05 16.83 -5.74
C ILE A 72 -0.68 16.35 -6.21
N THR A 73 -0.01 15.53 -5.40
CA THR A 73 1.29 14.96 -5.77
C THR A 73 1.09 13.73 -6.63
N TYR A 74 1.76 13.67 -7.78
CA TYR A 74 1.82 12.50 -8.65
C TYR A 74 3.27 12.06 -8.87
N LYS A 75 3.45 10.78 -9.14
CA LYS A 75 4.67 10.21 -9.73
C LYS A 75 4.39 9.88 -11.18
N ARG A 76 5.29 10.26 -12.08
CA ARG A 76 5.20 9.98 -13.52
C ARG A 76 6.31 9.02 -13.92
N LEU A 77 5.93 7.94 -14.60
CA LEU A 77 6.84 6.96 -15.18
C LEU A 77 6.25 6.45 -16.50
N ASN A 78 7.00 6.55 -17.60
CA ASN A 78 6.60 6.05 -18.92
C ASN A 78 5.16 6.46 -19.31
N ASN A 79 4.86 7.77 -19.26
CA ASN A 79 3.53 8.34 -19.52
C ASN A 79 2.38 7.86 -18.62
N THR A 80 2.67 7.10 -17.57
CA THR A 80 1.68 6.66 -16.58
C THR A 80 1.78 7.51 -15.33
N TYR A 81 0.63 7.93 -14.81
CA TYR A 81 0.52 8.73 -13.60
C TYR A 81 0.14 7.85 -12.42
N TYR A 82 0.86 8.05 -11.32
CA TYR A 82 0.73 7.28 -10.10
C TYR A 82 0.49 8.24 -8.96
N ARG A 83 -0.65 8.12 -8.28
CA ARG A 83 -0.93 8.89 -7.06
C ARG A 83 -0.38 8.13 -5.86
N PRO A 84 0.50 8.74 -5.03
CA PRO A 84 0.92 8.16 -3.78
C PRO A 84 -0.28 7.92 -2.86
N LYS A 85 -0.25 6.79 -2.18
CA LYS A 85 -1.15 6.42 -1.09
C LYS A 85 -0.30 5.92 0.07
N ARG A 86 -0.90 5.80 1.26
CA ARG A 86 -0.21 5.44 2.52
C ARG A 86 0.66 4.18 2.43
N HIS A 87 0.33 3.23 1.55
CA HIS A 87 1.05 1.95 1.37
C HIS A 87 1.43 1.66 -0.10
N GLY A 88 1.78 2.69 -0.86
CA GLY A 88 2.25 2.53 -2.24
C GLY A 88 1.65 3.58 -3.17
N PHE A 89 1.25 3.17 -4.35
CA PHE A 89 0.77 4.04 -5.41
C PHE A 89 -0.47 3.46 -6.08
N VAL A 90 -1.36 4.32 -6.54
CA VAL A 90 -2.53 3.97 -7.35
C VAL A 90 -2.36 4.61 -8.72
N VAL A 91 -2.55 3.84 -9.78
CA VAL A 91 -2.54 4.35 -11.14
C VAL A 91 -3.76 5.22 -11.35
N THR A 92 -3.56 6.42 -11.88
CA THR A 92 -4.64 7.35 -12.19
C THR A 92 -4.81 7.50 -13.69
N ALA A 93 -5.97 7.99 -14.11
CA ALA A 93 -6.10 8.55 -15.44
C ALA A 93 -5.08 9.69 -15.63
N GLU A 94 -4.74 9.97 -16.88
CA GLU A 94 -3.92 11.13 -17.20
C GLU A 94 -4.65 12.40 -16.75
N PRO A 95 -4.04 13.21 -15.87
CA PRO A 95 -4.61 14.50 -15.47
C PRO A 95 -4.74 15.40 -16.69
N ASN A 96 -5.72 16.31 -16.69
CA ASN A 96 -6.03 17.05 -17.90
C ASN A 96 -4.87 17.99 -18.28
N ARG A 97 -4.77 18.32 -19.57
CA ARG A 97 -3.64 19.10 -20.11
C ARG A 97 -3.55 20.52 -19.53
N ALA A 98 -4.68 21.09 -19.11
CA ALA A 98 -4.74 22.40 -18.46
C ALA A 98 -4.15 22.35 -17.04
N GLU A 99 -4.40 21.28 -16.29
CA GLU A 99 -3.87 21.04 -14.95
C GLU A 99 -2.36 20.76 -14.98
N MET A 100 -1.88 20.06 -16.02
CA MET A 100 -0.43 19.81 -16.22
C MET A 100 0.39 21.09 -16.39
N ALA A 101 -0.20 22.17 -16.91
CA ALA A 101 0.48 23.46 -17.06
C ALA A 101 0.77 24.15 -15.71
N SER A 102 0.12 23.73 -14.62
CA SER A 102 0.38 24.20 -13.26
C SER A 102 1.54 23.45 -12.55
N TYR A 103 2.34 22.67 -13.30
CA TYR A 103 3.48 21.92 -12.78
C TYR A 103 4.55 22.84 -12.16
N LYS A 104 4.75 22.73 -10.84
CA LYS A 104 5.95 23.23 -10.16
C LYS A 104 6.90 22.07 -9.87
N PRO A 105 8.11 22.03 -10.46
CA PRO A 105 9.13 21.07 -10.06
C PRO A 105 9.43 21.25 -8.58
N ARG A 106 9.53 20.12 -7.87
CA ARG A 106 9.73 20.03 -6.42
C ARG A 106 10.96 20.84 -5.98
N GLN A 107 10.75 22.05 -5.46
CA GLN A 107 11.55 22.46 -4.31
C GLN A 107 11.17 21.51 -3.18
N LEU A 108 12.17 20.84 -2.61
CA LEU A 108 12.04 20.00 -1.43
C LEU A 108 11.25 20.80 -0.37
N VAL A 109 9.95 20.53 -0.23
CA VAL A 109 9.15 21.01 0.89
C VAL A 109 9.55 20.21 2.12
N SER A 110 10.79 20.41 2.55
CA SER A 110 11.18 20.40 3.95
C SER A 110 10.77 21.76 4.55
N MET A 111 9.49 22.10 4.44
CA MET A 111 8.91 23.09 5.33
C MET A 111 8.11 22.27 6.32
N ALA A 112 8.80 21.94 7.42
CA ALA A 112 8.17 21.70 8.70
C ALA A 112 6.91 22.56 8.75
N ASN A 113 5.76 21.90 8.73
CA ASN A 113 4.47 22.53 8.76
C ASN A 113 4.29 23.12 10.17
N ARG A 114 4.94 24.28 10.39
CA ARG A 114 5.00 25.01 11.67
C ARG A 114 3.67 25.67 12.02
N SER A 115 2.63 25.46 11.21
CA SER A 115 1.28 25.99 11.41
C SER A 115 0.22 24.89 11.36
N GLN A 116 0.57 23.63 11.67
CA GLN A 116 -0.43 22.58 11.88
C GLN A 116 -1.06 22.73 13.26
N PRO A 117 -2.39 22.85 13.36
CA PRO A 117 -3.07 22.65 14.63
C PRO A 117 -2.79 21.22 15.10
N GLN A 118 -2.15 21.09 16.26
CA GLN A 118 -1.95 19.79 16.89
C GLN A 118 -3.25 19.44 17.60
N ILE A 119 -3.93 18.37 17.17
CA ILE A 119 -5.17 17.92 17.81
C ILE A 119 -4.90 16.77 18.78
N SER A 120 -5.33 16.96 20.03
CA SER A 120 -5.38 15.95 21.07
C SER A 120 -6.80 15.40 21.17
N VAL A 121 -6.95 14.07 21.05
CA VAL A 121 -8.26 13.39 20.99
C VAL A 121 -8.44 12.54 22.24
N TYR A 122 -9.53 12.71 22.98
CA TYR A 122 -9.84 12.01 24.21
C TYR A 122 -11.19 11.27 24.12
N PRO A 123 -11.27 9.99 24.53
CA PRO A 123 -12.53 9.24 24.53
C PRO A 123 -13.49 9.80 25.58
N ALA A 124 -14.70 10.18 25.20
CA ALA A 124 -15.72 10.67 26.14
C ALA A 124 -16.80 9.61 26.48
N LYS A 125 -16.90 8.53 25.68
CA LYS A 125 -17.90 7.45 25.87
C LYS A 125 -17.27 6.11 26.26
N GLY A 126 -16.05 6.13 26.83
CA GLY A 126 -15.33 4.91 27.22
C GLY A 126 -14.77 4.09 26.05
N GLN A 127 -14.55 4.71 24.88
CA GLN A 127 -14.02 4.00 23.71
C GLN A 127 -12.65 3.35 24.00
N SER A 128 -12.47 2.11 23.57
CA SER A 128 -11.20 1.38 23.73
C SER A 128 -10.06 2.03 22.93
N ARG A 129 -8.81 1.68 23.26
CA ARG A 129 -7.63 2.13 22.49
C ARG A 129 -7.69 1.70 21.02
N LEU A 130 -8.22 0.50 20.74
CA LEU A 130 -8.34 -0.02 19.37
C LEU A 130 -9.39 0.77 18.60
N THR A 131 -10.57 0.97 19.19
CA THR A 131 -11.66 1.80 18.62
C THR A 131 -11.15 3.22 18.33
N LYS A 132 -10.45 3.84 19.29
CA LYS A 132 -9.84 5.16 19.11
C LYS A 132 -8.85 5.21 17.93
N ARG A 133 -8.03 4.17 17.74
CA ARG A 133 -7.09 4.12 16.60
C ARG A 133 -7.84 4.00 15.27
N TYR A 134 -8.84 3.13 15.23
CA TYR A 134 -9.67 2.93 14.05
C TYR A 134 -10.41 4.22 13.68
N ASP A 135 -11.12 4.82 14.63
CA ASP A 135 -11.90 6.05 14.43
C ASP A 135 -11.01 7.22 14.01
N ARG A 136 -9.83 7.39 14.63
CA ARG A 136 -8.85 8.39 14.20
C ARG A 136 -8.36 8.18 12.77
N SER A 137 -8.25 6.93 12.31
CA SER A 137 -7.89 6.69 10.92
C SER A 137 -9.06 7.00 10.00
N ALA A 138 -10.24 6.47 10.30
CA ALA A 138 -11.44 6.65 9.49
C ALA A 138 -11.80 8.13 9.31
N CYS A 139 -11.78 8.92 10.38
CA CYS A 139 -12.07 10.36 10.30
C CYS A 139 -11.03 11.14 9.51
N ARG A 140 -9.76 10.77 9.60
CA ARG A 140 -8.70 11.38 8.78
C ARG A 140 -8.89 11.04 7.31
N ASP A 141 -9.24 9.79 7.01
CA ASP A 141 -9.42 9.30 5.65
C ASP A 141 -10.67 9.95 5.00
N GLN A 142 -11.75 10.11 5.76
CA GLN A 142 -12.94 10.86 5.34
C GLN A 142 -12.63 12.35 5.10
N ALA A 143 -11.92 13.02 6.02
CA ALA A 143 -11.53 14.42 5.83
C ALA A 143 -10.64 14.63 4.59
N ALA A 144 -9.78 13.66 4.28
CA ALA A 144 -8.97 13.70 3.05
C ALA A 144 -9.82 13.50 1.79
N GLU A 145 -10.90 12.74 1.86
CA GLU A 145 -11.85 12.56 0.76
C GLU A 145 -12.67 13.83 0.53
N GLU A 146 -13.18 14.46 1.60
CA GLU A 146 -13.94 15.73 1.52
C GLU A 146 -13.11 16.86 0.92
N VAL A 147 -11.82 16.94 1.24
CA VAL A 147 -10.89 17.94 0.68
C VAL A 147 -10.31 17.50 -0.68
N GLY A 148 -10.40 16.22 -1.02
CA GLY A 148 -9.76 15.62 -2.19
C GLY A 148 -8.24 15.40 -2.06
N LYS A 149 -7.61 15.84 -0.96
CA LYS A 149 -6.16 15.79 -0.69
C LYS A 149 -5.85 15.08 0.62
N ASP A 150 -4.84 14.20 0.62
CA ASP A 150 -4.36 13.52 1.83
C ASP A 150 -3.09 14.20 2.35
N PRO A 151 -3.10 14.80 3.57
CA PRO A 151 -1.95 15.53 4.10
C PRO A 151 -0.70 14.68 4.36
N LEU A 152 -0.80 13.35 4.29
CA LEU A 152 0.36 12.47 4.39
C LEU A 152 1.16 12.42 3.08
N VAL A 153 0.57 12.81 1.95
CA VAL A 153 1.17 12.64 0.62
C VAL A 153 1.01 13.85 -0.30
N ASP A 154 -0.03 14.65 -0.10
CA ASP A 154 -0.36 15.84 -0.86
C ASP A 154 0.04 17.10 -0.09
N TYR A 155 0.35 18.16 -0.83
CA TYR A 155 0.55 19.48 -0.23
C TYR A 155 -0.82 20.14 -0.03
N LEU A 156 -1.10 20.55 1.20
CA LEU A 156 -2.27 21.38 1.51
C LEU A 156 -1.83 22.82 1.72
N ASN A 157 -2.50 23.75 1.04
CA ASN A 157 -2.38 25.17 1.35
C ASN A 157 -3.08 25.50 2.67
N ARG A 158 -2.97 26.75 3.15
CA ARG A 158 -3.53 27.17 4.44
C ARG A 158 -5.04 26.94 4.57
N VAL A 159 -5.80 27.17 3.49
CA VAL A 159 -7.27 27.05 3.48
C VAL A 159 -7.66 25.57 3.47
N GLU A 160 -7.08 24.78 2.58
CA GLU A 160 -7.30 23.33 2.49
C GLU A 160 -6.95 22.64 3.80
N ASN A 161 -5.83 23.04 4.41
CA ASN A 161 -5.39 22.50 5.70
C ASN A 161 -6.42 22.81 6.79
N ARG A 162 -6.95 24.05 6.85
CA ARG A 162 -8.01 24.40 7.80
C ARG A 162 -9.27 23.56 7.57
N GLN A 163 -9.71 23.40 6.33
CA GLN A 163 -10.88 22.59 5.99
C GLN A 163 -10.70 21.12 6.41
N PHE A 164 -9.53 20.54 6.11
CA PHE A 164 -9.19 19.18 6.50
C PHE A 164 -9.28 18.98 8.02
N TYR A 165 -8.68 19.87 8.82
CA TYR A 165 -8.70 19.74 10.27
C TYR A 165 -10.10 19.92 10.85
N GLN A 166 -10.90 20.85 10.30
CA GLN A 166 -12.30 21.03 10.70
C GLN A 166 -13.13 19.76 10.44
N ALA A 167 -13.07 19.21 9.23
CA ALA A 167 -13.76 17.96 8.88
C ALA A 167 -13.34 16.79 9.80
N ASN A 168 -12.03 16.66 10.05
CA ASN A 168 -11.50 15.62 10.93
C ASN A 168 -12.00 15.78 12.38
N ILE A 169 -12.02 17.01 12.91
CA ILE A 169 -12.53 17.31 14.26
C ILE A 169 -14.02 16.97 14.34
N HIS A 170 -14.83 17.44 13.39
CA HIS A 170 -16.28 17.18 13.39
C HIS A 170 -16.60 15.69 13.33
N CYS A 171 -15.87 14.90 12.54
CA CYS A 171 -16.05 13.45 12.51
C CYS A 171 -15.73 12.81 13.88
N LEU A 172 -14.67 13.25 14.55
CA LEU A 172 -14.28 12.74 15.86
C LEU A 172 -15.31 13.12 16.94
N GLU A 173 -15.79 14.36 16.94
CA GLU A 173 -16.82 14.83 17.86
C GLU A 173 -18.14 14.07 17.68
N ALA A 174 -18.56 13.83 16.44
CA ALA A 174 -19.74 13.02 16.12
C ALA A 174 -19.62 11.58 16.65
N ARG A 175 -18.40 11.02 16.66
CA ARG A 175 -18.10 9.70 17.25
C ARG A 175 -17.95 9.73 18.78
N GLY A 176 -18.15 10.88 19.42
CA GLY A 176 -18.11 11.04 20.87
C GLY A 176 -16.70 11.14 21.43
N TYR A 177 -15.77 11.74 20.69
CA TYR A 177 -14.48 12.16 21.20
C TYR A 177 -14.50 13.64 21.58
N THR A 178 -13.81 13.98 22.66
CA THR A 178 -13.46 15.38 22.94
C THR A 178 -12.15 15.68 22.24
N VAL A 179 -12.13 16.73 21.42
CA VAL A 179 -10.93 17.15 20.70
C VAL A 179 -10.46 18.50 21.24
N GLN A 180 -9.16 18.62 21.50
CA GLN A 180 -8.51 19.87 21.84
C GLN A 180 -7.50 20.22 20.76
N SER A 181 -7.70 21.33 20.07
CA SER A 181 -6.74 21.87 19.09
C SER A 181 -5.82 22.88 19.75
N TYR A 182 -4.52 22.73 19.55
CA TYR A 182 -3.51 23.71 19.95
C TYR A 182 -2.90 24.35 18.72
N ASP A 183 -2.99 25.67 18.64
CA ASP A 183 -2.27 26.46 17.65
C ASP A 183 -0.84 26.69 18.14
N LYS A 184 0.13 26.11 17.42
CA LYS A 184 1.55 26.46 17.62
C LYS A 184 1.81 27.82 16.94
N GLY A 185 1.40 28.91 17.58
CA GLY A 185 1.63 30.26 17.05
C GLY A 185 0.79 31.34 17.70
N SER A 186 1.14 31.70 18.94
CA SER A 186 1.00 33.06 19.48
C SER A 186 2.39 33.66 19.59
#